data_AF-A0A8J6IV57-F1
#
_entry.id   AF-A0A8J6IV57-F1
#
_cell.length_a   1.000
_cell.length_b   1.000
_cell.length_c   1.000
_cell.angle_alpha   90.00
_cell.angle_beta   90.00
_cell.angle_gamma   90.00
#
_symmetry.space_group_name_H-M   'P 1'
#
loop_
_entity.id
_entity.type
_entity.pdbx_description
1 polymer ?
#
loop_
_entity_poly.entity_id
_entity_poly.type
_entity_poly.pdbx_seq_one_letter_code
_entity_poly.pdbx_strand_id
1 'polypeptide(L)'
;MRKKFKSDKERLQALEAAFLSQTAEAFVKNKLRGIATMKVICKVADVDTTYVYGHKNPSPEDKKKYDAFVAKVNLFAETFKSRDKKIVSDEVDLEEQLQNARDNNFVLKYEVNELKIKLSNLNKELMGQKTNNVLSSVLGNPKSPASQLNENTISVVSPDIGLIHNNRYEFSNVKLREKAWREAKLHFQKLMKRSVPQRVFILIGLPSSGKSTWAQETRDFNKDRHSVIVDSTNLTKGERAQWIMLARKAKDVKICAVRFLVDFTTIKERNILNTQNNKFIDVEILEKKRDSIEEIDFEFEDIDEVIIVRHDQ
;
A
#
# COMPACT_ATOMS: atom_id res chain seq x y z
N MET A 1 50.17 -20.40 15.61
CA MET A 1 51.56 -20.02 15.24
C MET A 1 51.54 -18.60 14.70
N ARG A 2 52.22 -17.63 15.33
CA ARG A 2 52.35 -16.27 14.80
C ARG A 2 53.18 -16.30 13.51
N LYS A 3 52.75 -15.58 12.47
CA LYS A 3 53.43 -15.51 11.18
C LYS A 3 54.75 -14.76 11.39
N LYS A 4 55.88 -15.47 11.32
CA LYS A 4 57.20 -14.84 11.44
C LYS A 4 57.56 -14.16 10.12
N PHE A 5 57.35 -12.85 10.05
CA PHE A 5 57.83 -12.02 8.94
C PHE A 5 59.35 -11.97 8.92
N LYS A 6 59.95 -12.26 7.77
CA LYS A 6 61.40 -12.33 7.57
C LYS A 6 62.01 -10.96 7.25
N SER A 7 61.22 -9.99 6.78
CA SER A 7 61.69 -8.63 6.45
C SER A 7 60.66 -7.53 6.77
N ASP A 8 61.10 -6.28 6.85
CA ASP A 8 60.21 -5.12 7.01
C ASP A 8 59.33 -4.87 5.79
N LYS A 9 59.81 -5.25 4.60
CA LYS A 9 59.02 -5.22 3.36
C LYS A 9 57.78 -6.13 3.46
N GLU A 10 57.94 -7.35 3.98
CA GLU A 10 56.81 -8.27 4.18
C GLU A 10 55.80 -7.75 5.23
N ARG A 11 56.29 -7.08 6.29
CA ARG A 11 55.43 -6.47 7.33
C ARG A 11 54.62 -5.31 6.78
N LEU A 12 55.26 -4.41 6.03
CA LEU A 12 54.59 -3.29 5.38
C LEU A 12 53.52 -3.75 4.39
N GLN A 13 53.80 -4.77 3.58
CA GLN A 13 52.80 -5.35 2.68
C GLN A 13 51.60 -5.96 3.42
N ALA A 14 51.85 -6.66 4.53
CA ALA A 14 50.77 -7.21 5.36
C ALA A 14 49.92 -6.09 6.00
N LEU A 15 50.55 -5.01 6.45
CA LEU A 15 49.87 -3.83 6.98
C LEU A 15 49.01 -3.13 5.91
N GLU A 16 49.51 -2.99 4.69
CA GLU A 16 48.75 -2.40 3.58
C GLU A 16 47.54 -3.24 3.18
N ALA A 17 47.70 -4.56 3.07
CA ALA A 17 46.59 -5.46 2.77
C ALA A 17 45.52 -5.43 3.87
N ALA A 18 45.93 -5.45 5.14
CA ALA A 18 45.01 -5.33 6.27
C ALA A 18 44.32 -3.97 6.31
N PHE A 19 45.03 -2.89 6.00
CA PHE A 19 44.45 -1.55 5.90
C PHE A 19 43.35 -1.48 4.84
N LEU A 20 43.60 -1.97 3.62
CA LEU A 20 42.60 -1.96 2.54
C LEU A 20 41.34 -2.76 2.89
N SER A 21 41.50 -3.93 3.49
CA SER A 21 40.36 -4.75 3.92
C SER A 21 39.55 -4.05 5.03
N GLN A 22 40.22 -3.46 6.02
CA GLN A 22 39.55 -2.83 7.15
C GLN A 22 38.91 -1.49 6.80
N THR A 23 39.47 -0.71 5.87
CA THR A 23 38.83 0.52 5.39
C THR A 23 37.54 0.24 4.62
N ALA A 24 37.54 -0.79 3.76
CA ALA A 24 36.34 -1.25 3.08
C ALA A 24 35.26 -1.68 4.08
N GLU A 25 35.64 -2.46 5.10
CA GLU A 25 34.72 -2.90 6.15
C GLU A 25 34.17 -1.73 6.98
N ALA A 26 35.01 -0.72 7.29
CA ALA A 26 34.58 0.47 8.02
C ALA A 26 33.56 1.31 7.25
N PHE A 27 33.66 1.39 5.92
CA PHE A 27 32.66 2.04 5.08
C PHE A 27 31.34 1.28 5.05
N VAL A 28 31.38 -0.05 4.92
CA VAL A 28 30.15 -0.88 4.91
C VAL A 28 29.41 -0.78 6.24
N LYS A 29 30.14 -0.78 7.37
CA LYS A 29 29.55 -0.76 8.72
C LYS A 29 29.33 0.64 9.27
N ASN A 30 29.62 1.68 8.48
CA ASN A 30 29.72 3.09 8.90
C ASN A 30 30.36 3.27 10.29
N LYS A 31 31.46 2.56 10.57
CA LYS A 31 32.05 2.51 11.90
C LYS A 31 33.57 2.40 11.84
N LEU A 32 34.23 3.37 12.46
CA LEU A 32 35.69 3.40 12.54
C LEU A 32 36.23 2.60 13.75
N ARG A 33 35.67 2.84 14.94
CA ARG A 33 36.19 2.26 16.19
C ARG A 33 35.95 0.75 16.23
N GLY A 34 37.03 0.00 16.46
CA GLY A 34 37.01 -1.46 16.53
C GLY A 34 37.09 -2.18 15.18
N ILE A 35 37.20 -1.43 14.07
CA ILE A 35 37.32 -1.97 12.70
C ILE A 35 38.61 -1.43 12.07
N ALA A 36 38.62 -0.17 11.61
CA ALA A 36 39.77 0.41 10.92
C ALA A 36 40.66 1.28 11.82
N THR A 37 40.99 0.82 13.03
CA THR A 37 41.97 1.51 13.90
C THR A 37 43.35 0.90 13.73
N MET A 38 44.42 1.69 13.96
CA MET A 38 45.81 1.22 13.84
C MET A 38 46.06 -0.09 14.61
N LYS A 39 45.52 -0.20 15.82
CA LYS A 39 45.62 -1.41 16.66
C LYS A 39 44.94 -2.63 16.03
N VAL A 40 43.78 -2.45 15.40
CA VAL A 40 43.06 -3.54 14.73
C VAL A 40 43.77 -3.93 13.44
N ILE A 41 44.25 -2.96 12.66
CA ILE A 41 45.02 -3.20 11.43
C ILE A 41 46.29 -4.00 11.75
N CYS A 42 47.05 -3.61 12.78
CA CYS A 42 48.23 -4.35 13.24
C CYS A 42 47.87 -5.77 13.69
N LYS A 43 46.75 -5.95 14.41
CA LYS A 43 46.27 -7.26 14.85
C LYS A 43 45.89 -8.16 13.66
N VAL A 44 45.19 -7.62 12.67
CA VAL A 44 44.78 -8.36 11.45
C VAL A 44 45.99 -8.72 10.60
N ALA A 45 46.98 -7.82 10.52
CA ALA A 45 48.24 -8.08 9.82
C ALA A 45 49.19 -9.02 10.59
N ASP A 46 48.90 -9.39 11.84
CA ASP A 46 49.80 -10.09 12.78
C ASP A 46 51.15 -9.37 12.95
N VAL A 47 51.16 -8.03 12.84
CA VAL A 47 52.34 -7.17 13.02
C VAL A 47 52.25 -6.45 14.36
N ASP A 48 53.37 -6.43 15.09
CA ASP A 48 53.44 -5.76 16.38
C ASP A 48 53.32 -4.23 16.23
N THR A 49 52.51 -3.58 17.06
CA THR A 49 52.29 -2.13 17.04
C THR A 49 53.57 -1.33 17.26
N THR A 50 54.59 -1.91 17.88
CA THR A 50 55.90 -1.27 18.10
C THR A 50 56.60 -0.87 16.80
N TYR A 51 56.30 -1.52 15.66
CA TYR A 51 56.87 -1.14 14.36
C TYR A 51 56.28 0.17 13.80
N VAL A 52 55.01 0.43 14.04
CA VAL A 52 54.32 1.66 13.57
C VAL A 52 54.43 2.82 14.56
N TYR A 53 54.71 2.54 15.84
CA TYR A 53 54.94 3.57 16.86
C TYR A 53 56.44 3.87 17.10
N GLY A 54 57.34 3.33 16.26
CA GLY A 54 58.76 3.70 16.26
C GLY A 54 59.60 3.16 17.42
N HIS A 55 59.13 2.11 18.11
CA HIS A 55 59.84 1.50 19.25
C HIS A 55 60.86 0.43 18.85
N LYS A 56 60.89 0.04 17.57
CA LYS A 56 61.97 -0.77 16.98
C LYS A 56 62.82 0.13 16.08
N ASN A 57 64.10 -0.20 15.91
CA ASN A 57 65.04 0.53 15.06
C ASN A 57 65.10 -0.10 13.64
N PRO A 58 64.16 0.15 12.73
CA PRO A 58 64.29 -0.25 11.33
C PRO A 58 65.35 0.60 10.63
N SER A 59 65.68 0.21 9.39
CA SER A 59 66.51 1.04 8.50
C SER A 59 65.87 2.44 8.32
N PRO A 60 66.67 3.49 8.04
CA PRO A 60 66.14 4.84 7.79
C PRO A 60 65.11 4.89 6.65
N GLU A 61 65.26 4.02 5.64
CA GLU A 61 64.34 3.92 4.51
C GLU A 61 63.01 3.27 4.89
N ASP A 62 63.04 2.18 5.68
CA ASP A 62 61.82 1.51 6.09
C ASP A 62 61.07 2.31 7.16
N LYS A 63 61.79 3.08 8.00
CA LYS A 63 61.18 4.03 8.92
C LYS A 63 60.29 5.03 8.19
N LYS A 64 60.78 5.63 7.10
CA LYS A 64 59.98 6.54 6.26
C LYS A 64 58.71 5.87 5.71
N LYS A 65 58.78 4.59 5.35
CA LYS A 65 57.61 3.84 4.85
C LYS A 65 56.59 3.58 5.96
N TYR A 66 57.03 3.24 7.17
CA TYR A 66 56.13 3.11 8.31
C TYR A 66 55.49 4.45 8.69
N ASP A 67 56.26 5.54 8.69
CA ASP A 67 55.74 6.89 8.96
C ASP A 67 54.68 7.30 7.91
N ALA A 68 54.94 7.03 6.63
CA ALA A 68 53.98 7.26 5.55
C ALA A 68 52.71 6.43 5.72
N PHE A 69 52.84 5.18 6.13
CA PHE A 69 51.69 4.32 6.44
C PHE A 69 50.86 4.85 7.61
N VAL A 70 51.51 5.30 8.69
CA VAL A 70 50.83 5.92 9.84
C VAL A 70 50.06 7.16 9.43
N ALA A 71 50.67 8.05 8.63
CA ALA A 71 50.01 9.24 8.11
C ALA A 71 48.77 8.88 7.28
N LYS A 72 48.87 7.86 6.43
CA LYS A 72 47.76 7.36 5.60
C LYS A 72 46.58 6.86 6.44
N VAL A 73 46.84 6.08 7.49
CA VAL A 73 45.79 5.58 8.40
C VAL A 73 45.12 6.73 9.17
N ASN A 74 45.90 7.71 9.62
CA ASN A 74 45.37 8.87 10.33
C ASN A 74 44.51 9.77 9.42
N LEU A 75 44.96 10.03 8.19
CA LEU A 75 44.20 10.79 7.20
C LEU A 75 42.85 10.13 6.89
N PHE A 76 42.84 8.79 6.77
CA PHE A 76 41.59 8.04 6.62
C PHE A 76 40.65 8.23 7.82
N ALA A 77 41.18 8.14 9.05
CA ALA A 77 40.37 8.32 10.25
C ALA A 77 39.76 9.73 10.36
N GLU A 78 40.47 10.77 9.92
CA GLU A 78 39.98 12.15 9.88
C GLU A 78 38.90 12.35 8.82
N THR A 79 39.16 11.92 7.59
CA THR A 79 38.21 12.02 6.46
C THR A 79 36.90 11.26 6.75
N PHE A 80 36.98 10.08 7.38
CA PHE A 80 35.82 9.31 7.80
C PHE A 80 34.96 10.06 8.82
N LYS A 81 35.58 10.67 9.85
CA LYS A 81 34.86 11.45 10.87
C LYS A 81 34.18 12.70 10.29
N SER A 82 34.83 13.37 9.35
CA SER A 82 34.27 14.56 8.70
C SER A 82 33.07 14.21 7.82
N ARG A 83 33.07 13.04 7.16
CA ARG A 83 31.93 12.53 6.40
C ARG A 83 30.72 12.24 7.30
N ASP A 84 30.95 11.57 8.43
CA ASP A 84 29.88 11.21 9.37
C ASP A 84 29.15 12.45 9.92
N LYS A 85 29.89 13.53 10.23
CA LYS A 85 29.31 14.82 10.66
C LYS A 85 28.45 15.50 9.59
N LYS A 86 28.81 15.38 8.32
CA LYS A 86 28.07 16.00 7.20
C LYS A 86 26.75 15.27 6.92
N ILE A 87 26.74 13.94 7.03
CA ILE A 87 25.52 13.13 6.87
C ILE A 87 24.49 13.51 7.93
N VAL A 88 24.92 13.69 9.18
CA VAL A 88 24.03 14.09 10.29
C VAL A 88 23.47 15.51 10.11
N SER A 89 24.22 16.47 9.54
CA SER A 89 23.68 17.81 9.29
C SER A 89 22.64 17.84 8.19
N ASP A 90 22.86 17.06 7.12
CA ASP A 90 21.93 17.00 5.97
C ASP A 90 20.62 16.30 6.36
N GLU A 91 20.66 15.32 7.28
CA GLU A 91 19.47 14.62 7.79
C GLU A 91 18.55 15.54 8.63
N VAL A 92 19.13 16.43 9.42
CA VAL A 92 18.38 17.42 10.22
C VAL A 92 17.70 18.47 9.34
N ASP A 93 18.36 18.95 8.28
CA ASP A 93 17.79 19.91 7.31
C ASP A 93 16.63 19.28 6.50
N LEU A 94 16.77 18.01 6.11
CA LEU A 94 15.70 17.26 5.43
C LEU A 94 14.45 17.09 6.30
N GLU A 95 14.62 16.88 7.61
CA GLU A 95 13.49 16.69 8.54
C GLU A 95 12.73 18.00 8.79
N GLU A 96 13.44 19.14 8.85
CA GLU A 96 12.83 20.47 8.93
C GLU A 96 12.06 20.82 7.64
N GLN A 97 12.63 20.52 6.47
CA GLN A 97 11.94 20.69 5.17
C GLN A 97 10.67 19.81 5.07
N LEU A 98 10.74 18.57 5.56
CA LEU A 98 9.60 17.67 5.61
C LEU A 98 8.49 18.21 6.52
N GLN A 99 8.85 18.78 7.67
CA GLN A 99 7.89 19.36 8.61
C GLN A 99 7.20 20.59 8.01
N ASN A 100 7.95 21.50 7.39
CA ASN A 100 7.40 22.65 6.67
C ASN A 100 6.45 22.23 5.52
N ALA A 101 6.80 21.16 4.79
CA ALA A 101 5.94 20.63 3.72
C ALA A 101 4.64 20.00 4.26
N ARG A 102 4.66 19.41 5.47
CA ARG A 102 3.46 18.87 6.14
C ARG A 102 2.52 19.99 6.56
N ASP A 103 3.06 21.07 7.14
CA ASP A 103 2.27 22.20 7.62
C ASP A 103 1.61 22.96 6.46
N ASN A 104 2.34 23.18 5.35
CA ASN A 104 1.77 23.76 4.13
C ASN A 104 0.68 22.88 3.50
N ASN A 105 0.87 21.56 3.48
CA ASN A 105 -0.15 20.63 3.02
C ASN A 105 -1.41 20.65 3.91
N PHE A 106 -1.25 20.88 5.21
CA PHE A 106 -2.39 20.98 6.12
C PHE A 106 -3.24 22.22 5.81
N VAL A 107 -2.62 23.38 5.58
CA VAL A 107 -3.30 24.62 5.20
C VAL A 107 -4.04 24.46 3.87
N LEU A 108 -3.37 23.94 2.84
CA LEU A 108 -4.00 23.71 1.53
C LEU A 108 -5.17 22.72 1.60
N LYS A 109 -5.07 21.68 2.43
CA LYS A 109 -6.18 20.73 2.66
C LYS A 109 -7.38 21.42 3.31
N TYR A 110 -7.16 22.35 4.23
CA TYR A 110 -8.23 23.13 4.85
C TYR A 110 -8.96 24.00 3.82
N GLU A 111 -8.22 24.72 2.97
CA GLU A 111 -8.80 25.55 1.91
C GLU A 111 -9.57 24.74 0.86
N VAL A 112 -9.04 23.59 0.45
CA VAL A 112 -9.74 22.66 -0.47
C VAL A 112 -11.04 22.15 0.15
N ASN A 113 -11.06 21.89 1.45
CA ASN A 113 -12.28 21.45 2.14
C ASN A 113 -13.35 22.55 2.18
N GLU A 114 -12.96 23.79 2.48
CA GLU A 114 -13.84 24.96 2.42
C GLU A 114 -14.45 25.14 1.01
N LEU A 115 -13.63 25.02 -0.04
CA LEU A 115 -14.10 25.10 -1.42
C LEU A 115 -15.05 23.96 -1.79
N LYS A 116 -14.79 22.73 -1.33
CA LYS A 116 -15.70 21.58 -1.55
C LYS A 116 -17.06 21.77 -0.89
N ILE A 117 -17.10 22.34 0.32
CA ILE A 117 -18.36 22.65 1.02
C ILE A 117 -19.16 23.67 0.21
N LYS A 118 -18.51 24.76 -0.25
CA LYS A 118 -19.14 25.77 -1.09
C LYS A 118 -19.70 25.19 -2.39
N LEU A 119 -18.93 24.33 -3.06
CA LEU A 119 -19.32 23.68 -4.32
C LEU A 119 -20.50 22.71 -4.12
N SER A 120 -20.49 21.93 -3.03
CA SER A 120 -21.61 21.06 -2.66
C SER A 120 -22.90 21.85 -2.41
N ASN A 121 -22.81 22.99 -1.71
CA ASN A 121 -23.97 23.83 -1.44
C ASN A 121 -24.55 24.43 -2.73
N LEU A 122 -23.68 24.94 -3.62
CA LEU A 122 -24.09 25.43 -4.94
C LEU A 122 -24.79 24.35 -5.79
N ASN A 123 -24.25 23.13 -5.80
CA ASN A 123 -24.84 22.02 -6.55
C ASN A 123 -26.21 21.61 -6.01
N LYS A 124 -26.41 21.63 -4.69
CA LYS A 124 -27.73 21.35 -4.08
C LYS A 124 -28.76 22.39 -4.50
N GLU A 125 -28.37 23.66 -4.52
CA GLU A 125 -29.25 24.76 -4.93
C GLU A 125 -29.63 24.65 -6.41
N LEU A 126 -28.67 24.34 -7.28
CA LEU A 126 -28.89 24.12 -8.72
C LEU A 126 -29.78 22.91 -9.03
N MET A 127 -29.65 21.82 -8.26
CA MET A 127 -30.53 20.65 -8.37
C MET A 127 -31.96 20.95 -7.89
N GLY A 128 -32.11 21.74 -6.83
CA GLY A 128 -33.42 22.21 -6.37
C GLY A 128 -34.17 23.00 -7.44
N GLN A 129 -33.48 23.91 -8.14
CA GLN A 129 -34.06 24.69 -9.24
C GLN A 129 -34.42 23.81 -10.46
N LYS A 130 -33.58 22.83 -10.82
CA LYS A 130 -33.88 21.88 -11.91
C LYS A 130 -35.09 20.99 -11.60
N THR A 131 -35.23 20.56 -10.34
CA THR A 131 -36.34 19.69 -9.92
C THR A 131 -37.69 20.42 -10.01
N ASN A 132 -37.71 21.70 -9.64
CA ASN A 132 -38.90 22.55 -9.79
C ASN A 132 -39.29 22.78 -11.26
N ASN A 133 -38.32 22.87 -12.17
CA ASN A 133 -38.58 23.02 -13.61
C ASN A 133 -39.02 21.72 -14.31
N VAL A 134 -38.74 20.55 -13.72
CA VAL A 134 -39.20 19.24 -14.24
C VAL A 134 -40.60 18.90 -13.73
N LEU A 135 -40.94 19.27 -12.50
CA LEU A 135 -42.29 19.03 -11.96
C LEU A 135 -43.38 19.78 -12.75
N SER A 136 -43.06 20.96 -13.28
CA SER A 136 -43.97 21.76 -14.11
C SER A 136 -44.19 21.19 -15.52
N SER A 137 -43.32 20.32 -16.02
CA SER A 137 -43.47 19.68 -17.34
C SER A 137 -44.17 18.32 -17.30
N VAL A 138 -44.25 17.67 -16.14
CA VAL A 138 -44.86 16.33 -15.96
C VAL A 138 -46.39 16.37 -15.76
N LEU A 139 -46.96 17.49 -15.29
CA LEU A 139 -48.41 17.65 -15.07
C LEU A 139 -49.26 17.73 -16.36
N GLY A 140 -48.65 17.55 -17.54
CA GLY A 140 -49.26 17.91 -18.83
C GLY A 140 -49.70 16.80 -19.78
N ASN A 141 -49.56 15.50 -19.51
CA ASN A 141 -50.05 14.46 -20.46
C ASN A 141 -50.21 13.05 -19.86
N PRO A 142 -51.36 12.37 -20.03
CA PRO A 142 -51.53 10.97 -19.66
C PRO A 142 -51.29 10.05 -20.87
N LYS A 143 -50.25 9.19 -20.83
CA LYS A 143 -50.11 8.06 -21.76
C LYS A 143 -49.77 6.76 -21.02
N SER A 144 -50.63 5.77 -21.28
CA SER A 144 -50.62 4.30 -21.16
C SER A 144 -49.62 3.55 -20.24
N PRO A 145 -50.04 2.42 -19.60
CA PRO A 145 -49.29 1.76 -18.52
C PRO A 145 -48.16 0.80 -18.96
N ALA A 146 -47.93 0.62 -20.26
CA ALA A 146 -47.06 -0.45 -20.78
C ALA A 146 -45.60 -0.02 -21.05
N SER A 147 -45.27 1.27 -20.94
CA SER A 147 -43.93 1.81 -21.23
C SER A 147 -43.16 2.25 -19.98
N GLN A 148 -43.60 1.89 -18.78
CA GLN A 148 -42.99 2.31 -17.51
C GLN A 148 -42.05 1.28 -16.85
N LEU A 149 -41.75 0.17 -17.53
CA LEU A 149 -40.66 -0.71 -17.13
C LEU A 149 -39.45 -0.43 -18.02
N ASN A 150 -38.50 0.37 -17.54
CA ASN A 150 -37.05 0.21 -17.74
C ASN A 150 -36.26 1.50 -17.44
N GLU A 151 -36.34 1.98 -16.20
CA GLU A 151 -35.12 2.45 -15.54
C GLU A 151 -34.67 1.34 -14.60
N ASN A 152 -33.87 0.38 -15.12
CA ASN A 152 -33.26 -0.66 -14.29
C ASN A 152 -32.30 0.01 -13.30
N THR A 153 -32.81 0.36 -12.13
CA THR A 153 -32.09 1.05 -11.07
C THR A 153 -31.10 0.08 -10.43
N ILE A 154 -29.82 0.15 -10.81
CA ILE A 154 -28.77 -0.68 -10.21
C ILE A 154 -28.64 -0.32 -8.72
N SER A 155 -28.80 -1.31 -7.85
CA SER A 155 -28.65 -1.14 -6.40
C SER A 155 -27.31 -1.71 -5.94
N VAL A 156 -26.39 -0.86 -5.46
CA VAL A 156 -25.09 -1.30 -4.92
C VAL A 156 -25.18 -1.44 -3.40
N VAL A 157 -24.79 -2.60 -2.90
CA VAL A 157 -24.65 -2.92 -1.48
C VAL A 157 -23.17 -3.09 -1.19
N SER A 158 -22.61 -2.23 -0.35
CA SER A 158 -21.21 -2.31 0.08
C SER A 158 -21.07 -2.09 1.58
N PRO A 159 -20.36 -2.97 2.31
CA PRO A 159 -19.96 -2.70 3.69
C PRO A 159 -19.03 -1.50 3.82
N ASP A 160 -18.26 -1.15 2.77
CA ASP A 160 -17.27 -0.07 2.82
C ASP A 160 -17.90 1.31 3.10
N ILE A 161 -19.19 1.50 2.77
CA ILE A 161 -19.94 2.72 3.08
C ILE A 161 -19.94 2.98 4.60
N GLY A 162 -20.04 1.92 5.41
CA GLY A 162 -20.04 2.01 6.88
C GLY A 162 -18.63 2.05 7.49
N LEU A 163 -17.57 2.06 6.69
CA LEU A 163 -16.18 2.06 7.14
C LEU A 163 -15.48 3.40 6.96
N ILE A 164 -16.16 4.39 6.40
CA ILE A 164 -15.62 5.74 6.22
C ILE A 164 -16.12 6.63 7.36
N HIS A 165 -15.23 7.01 8.26
CA HIS A 165 -15.49 7.97 9.34
C HIS A 165 -14.50 9.12 9.25
N ASN A 166 -14.99 10.37 9.31
CA ASN A 166 -14.17 11.58 9.17
C ASN A 166 -13.25 11.56 7.94
N ASN A 167 -13.76 11.09 6.79
CA ASN A 167 -13.02 10.90 5.54
C ASN A 167 -11.80 9.96 5.65
N ARG A 168 -11.75 9.08 6.66
CA ARG A 168 -10.74 8.03 6.81
C ARG A 168 -11.40 6.67 6.74
N TYR A 169 -10.75 5.75 6.05
CA TYR A 169 -11.18 4.36 5.98
C TYR A 169 -10.67 3.59 7.20
N GLU A 170 -11.57 3.26 8.13
CA GLU A 170 -11.24 2.61 9.40
C GLU A 170 -11.33 1.08 9.30
N PHE A 171 -10.57 0.48 8.37
CA PHE A 171 -10.62 -0.96 8.17
C PHE A 171 -10.12 -1.77 9.37
N SER A 172 -9.19 -1.24 10.16
CA SER A 172 -8.60 -1.95 11.31
C SER A 172 -9.57 -2.10 12.48
N ASN A 173 -10.66 -1.30 12.52
CA ASN A 173 -11.64 -1.34 13.59
C ASN A 173 -12.61 -2.52 13.43
N VAL A 174 -12.37 -3.61 14.17
CA VAL A 174 -13.17 -4.85 14.11
C VAL A 174 -14.66 -4.61 14.37
N LYS A 175 -14.99 -3.84 15.41
CA LYS A 175 -16.39 -3.57 15.79
C LYS A 175 -17.13 -2.79 14.71
N LEU A 176 -16.45 -1.82 14.11
CA LEU A 176 -17.00 -1.03 13.00
C LEU A 176 -17.22 -1.91 11.76
N ARG A 177 -16.25 -2.77 11.41
CA ARG A 177 -16.42 -3.76 10.34
C ARG A 177 -17.66 -4.62 10.56
N GLU A 178 -17.79 -5.24 11.73
CA GLU A 178 -18.94 -6.10 12.02
C GLU A 178 -20.28 -5.35 11.90
N LYS A 179 -20.33 -4.10 12.38
CA LYS A 179 -21.51 -3.24 12.24
C LYS A 179 -21.82 -2.95 10.77
N ALA A 180 -20.82 -2.51 10.01
CA ALA A 180 -20.98 -2.16 8.60
C ALA A 180 -21.44 -3.38 7.76
N TRP A 181 -20.88 -4.56 8.03
CA TRP A 181 -21.30 -5.81 7.40
C TRP A 181 -22.74 -6.19 7.76
N ARG A 182 -23.16 -6.00 9.02
CA ARG A 182 -24.54 -6.25 9.45
C ARG A 182 -25.52 -5.32 8.75
N GLU A 183 -25.19 -4.04 8.64
CA GLU A 183 -26.01 -3.03 7.97
C GLU A 183 -26.14 -3.31 6.47
N ALA A 184 -25.03 -3.67 5.81
CA ALA A 184 -25.04 -4.07 4.40
C ALA A 184 -25.95 -5.29 4.15
N LYS A 185 -25.88 -6.31 5.01
CA LYS A 185 -26.77 -7.49 4.92
C LYS A 185 -28.24 -7.13 5.15
N LEU A 186 -28.54 -6.24 6.10
CA LEU A 186 -29.91 -5.78 6.33
C LEU A 186 -30.45 -5.02 5.13
N HIS A 187 -29.63 -4.16 4.50
CA HIS A 187 -30.00 -3.48 3.26
C HIS A 187 -30.25 -4.48 2.12
N PHE A 188 -29.35 -5.45 1.93
CA PHE A 188 -29.51 -6.51 0.95
C PHE A 188 -30.80 -7.32 1.15
N GLN A 189 -31.11 -7.73 2.39
CA GLN A 189 -32.35 -8.44 2.71
C GLN A 189 -33.60 -7.62 2.35
N LYS A 190 -33.58 -6.31 2.56
CA LYS A 190 -34.70 -5.44 2.16
C LYS A 190 -34.88 -5.44 0.64
N LEU A 191 -33.79 -5.45 -0.12
CA LEU A 191 -33.84 -5.54 -1.58
C LEU A 191 -34.40 -6.89 -2.03
N MET A 192 -33.98 -8.01 -1.42
CA MET A 192 -34.41 -9.36 -1.78
C MET A 192 -35.89 -9.67 -1.42
N LYS A 193 -36.52 -8.86 -0.55
CA LYS A 193 -37.95 -8.98 -0.25
C LYS A 193 -38.87 -8.39 -1.33
N ARG A 194 -38.32 -7.67 -2.31
CA ARG A 194 -39.10 -7.06 -3.38
C ARG A 194 -39.62 -8.16 -4.31
N SER A 195 -40.89 -8.08 -4.71
CA SER A 195 -41.49 -9.02 -5.67
C SER A 195 -41.19 -8.61 -7.12
N VAL A 196 -39.91 -8.44 -7.45
CA VAL A 196 -39.45 -8.16 -8.81
C VAL A 196 -38.36 -9.15 -9.20
N PRO A 197 -38.25 -9.56 -10.48
CA PRO A 197 -37.14 -10.36 -10.96
C PRO A 197 -35.81 -9.65 -10.70
N GLN A 198 -34.89 -10.34 -10.03
CA GLN A 198 -33.61 -9.77 -9.59
C GLN A 198 -32.43 -10.56 -10.16
N ARG A 199 -31.33 -9.84 -10.36
CA ARG A 199 -30.02 -10.40 -10.67
C ARG A 199 -29.01 -9.88 -9.65
N VAL A 200 -28.45 -10.78 -8.86
CA VAL A 200 -27.48 -10.48 -7.82
C VAL A 200 -26.07 -10.73 -8.36
N PHE A 201 -25.25 -9.69 -8.41
CA PHE A 201 -23.84 -9.78 -8.74
C PHE A 201 -23.00 -9.81 -7.46
N ILE A 202 -22.35 -10.93 -7.17
CA ILE A 202 -21.44 -11.06 -6.04
C ILE A 202 -20.03 -10.80 -6.53
N LEU A 203 -19.44 -9.66 -6.17
CA LEU A 203 -18.08 -9.32 -6.59
C LEU A 203 -17.06 -10.10 -5.76
N ILE A 204 -16.07 -10.69 -6.41
CA ILE A 204 -15.07 -11.56 -5.78
C ILE A 204 -13.69 -11.11 -6.24
N GLY A 205 -12.90 -10.61 -5.30
CA GLY A 205 -11.54 -10.17 -5.58
C GLY A 205 -10.93 -9.35 -4.47
N LEU A 206 -9.60 -9.30 -4.45
CA LEU A 206 -8.83 -8.57 -3.45
C LEU A 206 -9.19 -7.09 -3.39
N PRO A 207 -8.96 -6.39 -2.27
CA PRO A 207 -9.03 -4.93 -2.27
C PRO A 207 -8.19 -4.33 -3.41
N SER A 208 -8.60 -3.19 -3.96
CA SER A 208 -7.93 -2.53 -5.09
C SER A 208 -7.95 -3.28 -6.45
N SER A 209 -8.70 -4.37 -6.58
CA SER A 209 -8.89 -5.09 -7.87
C SER A 209 -9.81 -4.39 -8.89
N GLY A 210 -10.38 -3.22 -8.56
CA GLY A 210 -11.29 -2.51 -9.45
C GLY A 210 -12.78 -2.86 -9.29
N LYS A 211 -13.16 -3.64 -8.27
CA LYS A 211 -14.57 -4.00 -7.98
C LYS A 211 -15.52 -2.80 -7.91
N SER A 212 -15.18 -1.80 -7.08
CA SER A 212 -16.04 -0.61 -6.90
C SER A 212 -16.13 0.22 -8.18
N THR A 213 -15.03 0.33 -8.93
CA THR A 213 -15.00 0.97 -10.25
C THR A 213 -15.93 0.26 -11.22
N TRP A 214 -15.80 -1.06 -11.33
CA TRP A 214 -16.66 -1.91 -12.15
C TRP A 214 -18.13 -1.78 -11.76
N ALA A 215 -18.46 -1.73 -10.47
CA ALA A 215 -19.82 -1.55 -9.98
C ALA A 215 -20.44 -0.19 -10.32
N GLN A 216 -19.63 0.86 -10.47
CA GLN A 216 -20.08 2.22 -10.78
C GLN A 216 -20.20 2.49 -12.28
N GLU A 217 -19.23 1.97 -13.04
CA GLU A 217 -19.09 2.22 -14.48
C GLU A 217 -19.95 1.28 -15.31
N THR A 218 -20.16 0.05 -14.84
CA THR A 218 -20.96 -0.92 -15.60
C THR A 218 -22.45 -0.66 -15.37
N ARG A 219 -23.10 0.00 -16.33
CA ARG A 219 -24.53 0.35 -16.26
C ARG A 219 -25.45 -0.46 -17.19
N ASP A 220 -24.87 -1.21 -18.13
CA ASP A 220 -25.60 -1.98 -19.14
C ASP A 220 -25.50 -3.49 -18.91
N PHE A 221 -25.71 -3.94 -17.67
CA PHE A 221 -26.00 -5.35 -17.45
C PHE A 221 -27.31 -5.72 -18.14
N ASN A 222 -27.42 -7.00 -18.56
CA ASN A 222 -28.64 -7.58 -19.13
C ASN A 222 -29.88 -6.92 -18.51
N LYS A 223 -30.63 -6.21 -19.34
CA LYS A 223 -31.77 -5.41 -18.88
C LYS A 223 -32.99 -6.27 -18.54
N ASP A 224 -32.78 -7.58 -18.37
CA ASP A 224 -33.80 -8.58 -18.11
C ASP A 224 -34.35 -8.50 -16.68
N ARG A 225 -33.52 -8.02 -15.73
CA ARG A 225 -33.80 -8.09 -14.29
C ARG A 225 -33.27 -6.87 -13.55
N HIS A 226 -33.85 -6.58 -12.38
CA HIS A 226 -33.35 -5.55 -11.46
C HIS A 226 -31.99 -5.98 -10.90
N SER A 227 -30.95 -5.18 -11.17
CA SER A 227 -29.58 -5.52 -10.77
C SER A 227 -29.27 -5.10 -9.34
N VAL A 228 -28.73 -6.04 -8.56
CA VAL A 228 -28.22 -5.80 -7.21
C VAL A 228 -26.76 -6.23 -7.15
N ILE A 229 -25.85 -5.31 -6.84
CA ILE A 229 -24.41 -5.59 -6.81
C ILE A 229 -23.96 -5.62 -5.35
N VAL A 230 -23.29 -6.71 -4.95
CA VAL A 230 -22.64 -6.86 -3.65
C VAL A 230 -21.16 -6.52 -3.83
N ASP A 231 -20.80 -5.26 -3.57
CA ASP A 231 -19.42 -4.76 -3.64
C ASP A 231 -18.70 -4.98 -2.31
N SER A 232 -18.09 -6.17 -2.20
CA SER A 232 -17.21 -6.59 -1.11
C SER A 232 -16.12 -7.53 -1.66
N THR A 233 -15.19 -8.01 -0.82
CA THR A 233 -14.10 -8.89 -1.27
C THR A 233 -14.55 -10.33 -1.53
N ASN A 234 -15.46 -10.87 -0.70
CA ASN A 234 -16.07 -12.21 -0.81
C ASN A 234 -15.07 -13.33 -1.18
N LEU A 235 -13.97 -13.42 -0.43
CA LEU A 235 -12.79 -14.21 -0.79
C LEU A 235 -12.98 -15.70 -0.51
N THR A 236 -13.78 -16.05 0.49
CA THR A 236 -14.04 -17.44 0.89
C THR A 236 -15.44 -17.89 0.50
N LYS A 237 -15.63 -19.21 0.33
CA LYS A 237 -16.93 -19.85 0.14
C LYS A 237 -17.91 -19.46 1.26
N GLY A 238 -17.42 -19.40 2.51
CA GLY A 238 -18.22 -19.00 3.67
C GLY A 238 -18.75 -17.57 3.60
N GLU A 239 -17.97 -16.62 3.07
CA GLU A 239 -18.42 -15.24 2.84
C GLU A 239 -19.48 -15.19 1.73
N ARG A 240 -19.26 -15.92 0.62
CA ARG A 240 -20.18 -15.97 -0.53
C ARG A 240 -21.51 -16.65 -0.18
N ALA A 241 -21.46 -17.77 0.54
CA ALA A 241 -22.64 -18.53 0.99
C ALA A 241 -23.63 -17.66 1.79
N GLN A 242 -23.13 -16.71 2.58
CA GLN A 242 -23.98 -15.80 3.35
C GLN A 242 -24.83 -14.91 2.43
N TRP A 243 -24.28 -14.44 1.31
CA TRP A 243 -25.04 -13.65 0.34
C TRP A 243 -25.98 -14.52 -0.48
N ILE A 244 -25.50 -15.68 -0.94
CA ILE A 244 -26.29 -16.65 -1.73
C ILE A 244 -27.54 -17.07 -0.95
N MET A 245 -27.39 -17.47 0.33
CA MET A 245 -28.51 -17.85 1.19
C MET A 245 -29.52 -16.72 1.37
N LEU A 246 -29.09 -15.46 1.41
CA LEU A 246 -29.99 -14.31 1.49
C LEU A 246 -30.68 -14.04 0.15
N ALA A 247 -29.95 -14.20 -0.96
CA ALA A 247 -30.46 -13.99 -2.30
C ALA A 247 -31.56 -15.00 -2.64
N ARG A 248 -31.34 -16.28 -2.35
CA ARG A 248 -32.30 -17.38 -2.62
C ARG A 248 -33.62 -17.28 -1.85
N LYS A 249 -33.75 -16.35 -0.90
CA LYS A 249 -35.04 -16.01 -0.26
C LYS A 249 -35.94 -15.15 -1.16
N ALA A 250 -35.39 -14.56 -2.22
CA ALA A 250 -36.16 -13.82 -3.21
C ALA A 250 -36.93 -14.78 -4.12
N LYS A 251 -38.08 -14.31 -4.63
CA LYS A 251 -39.01 -15.13 -5.41
C LYS A 251 -38.48 -15.52 -6.80
N ASP A 252 -37.75 -14.60 -7.45
CA ASP A 252 -37.21 -14.79 -8.79
C ASP A 252 -35.84 -14.12 -8.87
N VAL A 253 -34.78 -14.89 -8.63
CA VAL A 253 -33.41 -14.39 -8.53
C VAL A 253 -32.46 -15.21 -9.37
N LYS A 254 -31.59 -14.52 -10.11
CA LYS A 254 -30.37 -15.09 -10.67
C LYS A 254 -29.15 -14.58 -9.91
N ILE A 255 -28.24 -15.47 -9.56
CA ILE A 255 -27.01 -15.18 -8.84
C ILE A 255 -25.84 -15.32 -9.81
N CYS A 256 -25.11 -14.24 -9.99
CA CYS A 256 -23.92 -14.17 -10.81
C CYS A 256 -22.71 -13.87 -9.92
N ALA A 257 -21.69 -14.72 -9.94
CA ALA A 257 -20.41 -14.42 -9.32
C ALA A 257 -19.52 -13.68 -10.32
N VAL A 258 -18.85 -12.61 -9.87
CA VAL A 258 -17.98 -11.77 -10.70
C VAL A 258 -16.57 -11.84 -10.15
N ARG A 259 -15.70 -12.63 -10.79
CA ARG A 259 -14.33 -12.91 -10.35
C ARG A 259 -13.34 -11.96 -11.01
N PHE A 260 -12.64 -11.16 -10.22
CA PHE A 260 -11.61 -10.22 -10.70
C PHE A 260 -10.23 -10.86 -10.65
N LEU A 261 -9.69 -11.19 -11.82
CA LEU A 261 -8.32 -11.71 -11.97
C LEU A 261 -7.38 -10.53 -12.22
N VAL A 262 -6.71 -10.11 -11.15
CA VAL A 262 -5.71 -9.03 -11.17
C VAL A 262 -4.48 -9.55 -10.44
N ASP A 263 -3.31 -9.33 -11.03
CA ASP A 263 -2.04 -9.74 -10.44
C ASP A 263 -1.77 -8.99 -9.13
N PHE A 264 -1.10 -9.66 -8.20
CA PHE A 264 -0.91 -9.10 -6.87
C PHE A 264 0.02 -7.87 -6.86
N THR A 265 0.91 -7.74 -7.85
CA THR A 265 1.77 -6.56 -8.01
C THR A 265 0.93 -5.32 -8.32
N THR A 266 0.05 -5.40 -9.32
CA THR A 266 -0.91 -4.34 -9.64
C THR A 266 -1.82 -4.00 -8.45
N ILE A 267 -2.25 -5.00 -7.67
CA ILE A 267 -3.03 -4.76 -6.44
C ILE A 267 -2.25 -3.92 -5.44
N LYS A 268 -0.96 -4.23 -5.20
CA LYS A 268 -0.10 -3.46 -4.29
C LYS A 268 0.07 -2.02 -4.78
N GLU A 269 0.37 -1.83 -6.06
CA GLU A 269 0.54 -0.52 -6.67
C GLU A 269 -0.72 0.34 -6.52
N ARG A 270 -1.89 -0.20 -6.87
CA ARG A 270 -3.18 0.50 -6.71
C ARG A 270 -3.50 0.79 -5.25
N ASN A 271 -3.16 -0.10 -4.34
CA ASN A 271 -3.36 0.13 -2.91
C ASN A 271 -2.50 1.29 -2.39
N ILE A 272 -1.25 1.42 -2.85
CA ILE A 272 -0.38 2.57 -2.53
C ILE A 272 -1.02 3.86 -3.06
N LEU A 273 -1.50 3.87 -4.31
CA LEU A 273 -2.19 5.03 -4.89
C LEU A 273 -3.47 5.39 -4.11
N ASN A 274 -4.21 4.41 -3.57
CA ASN A 274 -5.40 4.64 -2.75
C ASN A 274 -5.13 5.32 -1.40
N THR A 275 -3.86 5.49 -1.00
CA THR A 275 -3.48 6.35 0.13
C THR A 275 -3.96 7.79 -0.08
N GLN A 276 -3.97 8.27 -1.34
CA GLN A 276 -4.46 9.61 -1.69
C GLN A 276 -5.96 9.79 -1.40
N ASN A 277 -6.72 8.70 -1.37
CA ASN A 277 -8.16 8.67 -1.05
C ASN A 277 -8.44 8.24 0.39
N ASN A 278 -7.41 8.22 1.27
CA ASN A 278 -7.48 7.68 2.63
C ASN A 278 -8.06 6.26 2.71
N LYS A 279 -7.95 5.46 1.65
CA LYS A 279 -8.48 4.09 1.54
C LYS A 279 -7.34 3.08 1.35
N PHE A 280 -6.32 3.22 2.18
CA PHE A 280 -5.17 2.32 2.22
C PHE A 280 -5.42 1.13 3.16
N ILE A 281 -4.92 -0.04 2.78
CA ILE A 281 -4.90 -1.25 3.62
C ILE A 281 -3.45 -1.71 3.74
N ASP A 282 -3.01 -2.09 4.94
CA ASP A 282 -1.64 -2.58 5.15
C ASP A 282 -1.31 -3.78 4.25
N VAL A 283 -0.09 -3.80 3.71
CA VAL A 283 0.35 -4.83 2.76
C VAL A 283 0.27 -6.23 3.36
N GLU A 284 0.60 -6.40 4.64
CA GLU A 284 0.46 -7.68 5.34
C GLU A 284 -1.00 -8.17 5.38
N ILE A 285 -1.96 -7.25 5.52
CA ILE A 285 -3.39 -7.58 5.49
C ILE A 285 -3.81 -7.98 4.07
N LEU A 286 -3.28 -7.32 3.04
CA LEU A 286 -3.52 -7.70 1.64
C LEU A 286 -2.96 -9.08 1.32
N GLU A 287 -1.77 -9.42 1.84
CA GLU A 287 -1.16 -10.75 1.68
C GLU A 287 -2.01 -11.83 2.34
N LYS A 288 -2.44 -11.61 3.58
CA LYS A 288 -3.38 -12.53 4.26
C LYS A 288 -4.69 -12.72 3.48
N LYS A 289 -5.22 -11.65 2.88
CA LYS A 289 -6.41 -11.72 2.02
C LYS A 289 -6.16 -12.45 0.71
N ARG A 290 -4.98 -12.30 0.10
CA ARG A 290 -4.57 -13.06 -1.08
C ARG A 290 -4.57 -14.55 -0.76
N ASP A 291 -3.96 -14.92 0.36
CA ASP A 291 -3.79 -16.33 0.74
C ASP A 291 -5.11 -16.97 1.17
N SER A 292 -6.12 -16.18 1.55
CA SER A 292 -7.46 -16.65 1.89
C SER A 292 -8.41 -16.77 0.70
N ILE A 293 -7.96 -16.52 -0.53
CA ILE A 293 -8.86 -16.58 -1.69
C ILE A 293 -9.16 -18.03 -2.05
N GLU A 294 -10.45 -18.37 -2.11
CA GLU A 294 -10.94 -19.67 -2.52
C GLU A 294 -11.62 -19.54 -3.88
N GLU A 295 -11.28 -20.44 -4.80
CA GLU A 295 -11.93 -20.50 -6.11
C GLU A 295 -13.43 -20.81 -5.97
N ILE A 296 -14.18 -20.37 -6.98
CA ILE A 296 -15.63 -20.58 -7.04
C ILE A 296 -15.88 -22.07 -7.30
N ASP A 297 -16.72 -22.66 -6.48
CA ASP A 297 -17.06 -24.07 -6.54
C ASP A 297 -18.51 -24.25 -7.00
N PHE A 298 -18.70 -24.51 -8.29
CA PHE A 298 -20.02 -24.63 -8.92
C PHE A 298 -20.86 -25.79 -8.39
N GLU A 299 -20.25 -26.81 -7.78
CA GLU A 299 -20.99 -27.96 -7.25
C GLU A 299 -21.67 -27.63 -5.91
N PHE A 300 -21.04 -26.76 -5.12
CA PHE A 300 -21.47 -26.46 -3.75
C PHE A 300 -21.99 -25.04 -3.56
N GLU A 301 -21.56 -24.11 -4.40
CA GLU A 301 -22.03 -22.73 -4.40
C GLU A 301 -23.14 -22.60 -5.44
N ASP A 302 -24.37 -22.45 -4.95
CA ASP A 302 -25.61 -22.30 -5.73
C ASP A 302 -25.63 -20.98 -6.52
N ILE A 303 -24.79 -20.92 -7.54
CA ILE A 303 -24.50 -19.79 -8.42
C ILE A 303 -24.96 -20.16 -9.83
N ASP A 304 -25.72 -19.27 -10.47
CA ASP A 304 -26.29 -19.54 -11.79
C ASP A 304 -25.30 -19.21 -12.91
N GLU A 305 -24.46 -18.19 -12.72
CA GLU A 305 -23.58 -17.64 -13.75
C GLU A 305 -22.25 -17.14 -13.16
N VAL A 306 -21.17 -17.17 -13.95
CA VAL A 306 -19.88 -16.59 -13.58
C VAL A 306 -19.37 -15.66 -14.67
N ILE A 307 -18.94 -14.48 -14.26
CA ILE A 307 -18.22 -13.50 -15.09
C ILE A 307 -16.79 -13.42 -14.58
N ILE A 308 -15.83 -13.60 -15.49
CA ILE A 308 -14.42 -13.40 -15.18
C ILE A 308 -13.99 -12.06 -15.76
N VAL A 309 -13.60 -11.14 -14.89
CA VAL A 309 -13.03 -9.84 -15.26
C VAL A 309 -11.51 -9.98 -15.22
N ARG A 310 -10.88 -9.91 -16.39
CA ARG A 310 -9.42 -9.88 -16.54
C ARG A 310 -8.99 -8.44 -16.76
N HIS A 311 -7.91 -8.04 -16.11
CA HIS A 311 -7.24 -6.80 -16.49
C HIS A 311 -6.21 -7.14 -17.55
N ASP A 312 -6.50 -6.80 -18.80
CA ASP A 312 -5.45 -6.72 -19.81
C ASP A 312 -4.55 -5.53 -19.45
N GLN A 313 -3.25 -5.71 -19.62
CA GLN A 313 -2.18 -4.79 -19.21
C GLN A 313 -2.33 -3.39 -19.80
#